data_AF-A0A534HW75-F1
#
_entry.id   AF-A0A534HW75-F1
#
_cell.length_a   1.000
_cell.length_b   1.000
_cell.length_c   1.000
_cell.angle_alpha   90.00
_cell.angle_beta   90.00
_cell.angle_gamma   90.00
#
_symmetry.space_group_name_H-M   'P 1'
#
loop_
_entity.id
_entity.type
_entity.pdbx_description
1 polymer ?
#
loop_
_entity_poly.entity_id
_entity_poly.type
_entity_poly.pdbx_seq_one_letter_code
_entity_poly.pdbx_strand_id
1 'polypeptide(L)' 'VNEIVRRRRAITAEMALRLSRYFGTSAQLWQNLQTQYDLEIASKKIGKKVERAIQPLTRPDLR' A
#
# COMPACT_ATOMS: atom_id res chain seq x y z
N VAL A 1 9.23 -6.41 15.72
CA VAL A 1 8.45 -5.19 16.07
C VAL A 1 9.32 -3.93 16.11
N ASN A 2 10.49 -3.93 16.78
CA ASN A 2 11.33 -2.73 16.97
C ASN A 2 11.80 -2.02 15.67
N GLU A 3 11.97 -2.73 14.55
CA GLU A 3 12.37 -2.12 13.27
C GLU A 3 11.22 -1.54 12.43
N ILE A 4 9.99 -2.01 12.67
CA ILE A 4 8.76 -1.49 12.03
C ILE A 4 8.44 -0.11 12.62
N VAL A 5 8.58 0.03 13.95
CA VAL A 5 8.48 1.32 14.65
C VAL A 5 9.51 2.32 14.12
N ARG A 6 10.68 1.83 13.69
CA ARG A 6 11.75 2.65 13.10
C ARG A 6 11.61 2.87 11.59
N ARG A 7 10.47 2.52 10.98
CA ARG A 7 10.20 2.62 9.53
C ARG A 7 11.23 1.91 8.63
N ARG A 8 12.01 0.96 9.15
CA ARG A 8 13.08 0.30 8.37
C ARG A 8 12.60 -0.92 7.59
N ARG A 9 11.39 -1.41 7.86
CA ARG A 9 10.86 -2.63 7.25
C ARG A 9 9.36 -2.53 7.03
N ALA A 10 8.93 -2.83 5.81
CA ALA A 10 7.52 -2.92 5.44
C ALA A 10 6.80 -3.99 6.27
N ILE A 11 5.51 -3.77 6.51
CA ILE A 11 4.62 -4.76 7.13
C ILE A 11 4.38 -5.87 6.11
N THR A 12 4.91 -7.06 6.37
CA THR A 12 4.62 -8.27 5.58
C THR A 12 3.29 -8.90 6.02
N ALA A 13 2.72 -9.78 5.18
CA ALA A 13 1.50 -10.52 5.53
C ALA A 13 1.63 -11.33 6.83
N GLU A 14 2.79 -11.97 7.06
CA GLU A 14 3.07 -12.68 8.31
C GLU A 14 3.04 -11.73 9.52
N MET A 15 3.61 -10.53 9.37
CA MET A 15 3.60 -9.52 10.42
C MET A 15 2.19 -8.97 10.67
N ALA A 16 1.40 -8.77 9.62
CA ALA A 16 0.01 -8.35 9.73
C ALA A 16 -0.82 -9.34 10.55
N LEU A 17 -0.61 -10.66 10.37
CA LEU A 17 -1.26 -11.70 11.18
C LEU A 17 -0.82 -11.66 12.66
N ARG A 18 0.46 -11.39 12.92
CA ARG A 18 0.98 -11.25 14.30
C ARG A 18 0.40 -10.02 14.98
N LEU A 19 0.34 -8.89 14.28
CA LEU A 19 -0.22 -7.63 14.79
C LEU A 19 -1.73 -7.75 15.00
N SER A 20 -2.45 -8.39 14.09
CA SER A 20 -3.90 -8.62 14.22
C SER A 20 -4.22 -9.45 15.45
N ARG A 21 -3.46 -10.53 15.68
CA ARG A 21 -3.62 -11.37 16.88
C ARG A 21 -3.29 -10.61 18.17
N TYR A 22 -2.24 -9.79 18.15
CA TYR A 22 -1.78 -9.07 19.34
C TYR A 22 -2.72 -7.92 19.73
N PHE A 23 -3.18 -7.13 18.77
CA PHE A 23 -4.00 -5.93 19.02
C PHE A 23 -5.51 -6.16 18.88
N GLY A 24 -5.95 -7.38 18.55
CA GLY A 24 -7.37 -7.69 18.34
C GLY A 24 -7.97 -6.99 17.13
N THR A 25 -7.16 -6.68 16.11
CA THR A 25 -7.60 -6.04 14.86
C THR A 25 -7.62 -7.05 13.71
N SER A 26 -7.92 -6.61 12.48
CA SER A 26 -7.78 -7.44 11.29
C SER A 26 -6.37 -7.34 10.68
N ALA A 27 -5.90 -8.41 10.02
CA ALA A 27 -4.65 -8.36 9.25
C ALA A 27 -4.78 -7.44 8.02
N GLN A 28 -5.98 -7.37 7.43
CA GLN A 28 -6.28 -6.49 6.30
C GLN A 28 -6.06 -5.01 6.65
N LEU A 29 -6.39 -4.59 7.87
CA LEU A 29 -6.11 -3.23 8.35
C LEU A 29 -4.64 -2.87 8.18
N TRP A 30 -3.75 -3.75 8.62
CA TRP A 30 -2.30 -3.53 8.56
C TRP A 30 -1.77 -3.54 7.14
N GLN A 31 -2.29 -4.43 6.28
CA GLN A 31 -1.94 -4.44 4.86
C GLN A 31 -2.41 -3.17 4.15
N ASN A 32 -3.60 -2.68 4.45
CA ASN A 32 -4.12 -1.44 3.87
C ASN A 32 -3.22 -0.25 4.22
N LEU A 33 -2.75 -0.16 5.46
CA LEU A 33 -1.81 0.90 5.88
C LEU A 33 -0.48 0.82 5.12
N GLN A 34 0.07 -0.38 4.95
CA GLN A 34 1.29 -0.58 4.18
C GLN A 34 1.09 -0.18 2.70
N THR A 35 0.00 -0.63 2.08
CA THR A 35 -0.32 -0.30 0.68
C THR A 35 -0.51 1.20 0.49
N GLN A 36 -1.21 1.88 1.40
CA GLN A 36 -1.39 3.34 1.32
C GLN A 36 -0.05 4.08 1.39
N TYR A 37 0.81 3.69 2.33
CA TYR A 37 2.15 4.26 2.44
C TYR A 37 2.98 4.04 1.16
N ASP A 38 3.00 2.81 0.64
CA ASP A 38 3.75 2.47 -0.56
C ASP A 38 3.24 3.24 -1.79
N LEU A 39 1.93 3.39 -1.93
CA LEU A 39 1.31 4.20 -3.00
C LEU A 39 1.66 5.67 -2.87
N GLU A 40 1.67 6.24 -1.66
CA GLU A 40 2.03 7.65 -1.44
C GLU A 40 3.51 7.91 -1.83
N ILE A 41 4.41 7.03 -1.42
CA ILE A 41 5.83 7.11 -1.76
C ILE A 41 6.05 6.91 -3.26
N ALA A 42 5.39 5.93 -3.87
CA ALA A 42 5.46 5.68 -5.31
C ALA A 42 4.91 6.86 -6.12
N SER A 43 3.77 7.41 -5.70
CA SER A 43 3.17 8.60 -6.33
C SER A 43 4.13 9.79 -6.30
N LYS A 44 4.75 10.06 -5.15
CA LYS A 44 5.78 11.12 -5.02
C LYS A 44 7.00 10.89 -5.93
N LYS A 45 7.43 9.63 -6.10
CA LYS A 45 8.63 9.28 -6.84
C LYS A 45 8.43 9.22 -8.36
N ILE A 46 7.31 8.65 -8.81
CA ILE A 46 7.08 8.33 -10.24
C ILE A 46 5.71 8.77 -10.78
N GLY A 47 4.81 9.31 -9.95
CA GLY A 47 3.43 9.62 -10.33
C GLY A 47 3.32 10.46 -11.60
N LYS A 48 4.01 11.61 -11.67
CA LYS A 48 4.03 12.48 -12.86
C LYS A 48 4.58 11.79 -14.11
N LYS A 49 5.51 10.84 -13.96
CA LYS A 49 6.05 10.07 -15.09
C LYS A 49 5.01 9.07 -15.59
N VAL A 50 4.30 8.41 -14.68
CA VAL A 50 3.23 7.46 -15.00
C VAL A 50 2.09 8.17 -15.73
N GLU A 51 1.62 9.31 -15.22
CA GLU A 51 0.54 10.10 -15.84
C GLU A 51 0.84 10.52 -17.28
N ARG A 52 2.10 10.87 -17.57
CA ARG A 52 2.51 11.27 -18.92
C ARG A 52 2.71 10.09 -19.86
N ALA A 53 3.09 8.92 -19.33
CA ALA A 53 3.44 7.75 -20.12
C ALA A 53 2.26 6.81 -20.36
N ILE A 54 1.24 6.82 -19.49
CA ILE A 54 0.12 5.88 -19.53
C ILE A 54 -1.18 6.66 -19.72
N GLN A 55 -1.82 6.47 -20.87
CA GLN A 55 -3.16 6.99 -21.12
C GLN A 55 -4.21 6.03 -20.54
N PRO A 56 -5.19 6.51 -19.75
CA PRO A 56 -6.27 5.67 -19.27
C PRO A 56 -7.05 5.07 -20.45
N LEU A 57 -7.34 3.77 -20.36
CA LEU A 57 -8.29 3.16 -21.29
C LEU A 57 -9.69 3.68 -20.97
N THR A 58 -10.12 4.73 -21.65
CA THR A 58 -11.55 5.04 -21.79
C THR A 58 -12.17 3.95 -22.66
N ARG A 59 -13.20 3.24 -22.17
CA ARG A 59 -14.10 2.40 -23.01
C ARG A 59 -15.30 3.26 -23.43
N PRO A 60 -15.41 3.72 -24.68
CA PRO A 60 -16.51 4.59 -25.14
C PRO A 60 -17.87 3.91 -25.33
N ASP A 61 -18.00 2.59 -25.18
CA ASP A 61 -18.97 1.81 -25.95
C ASP A 61 -19.72 0.74 -25.13
N LEU A 62 -20.10 1.08 -23.89
CA LEU A 62 -21.20 0.40 -23.20
C LEU A 62 -22.43 1.33 -23.18
N ARG A 63 -23.16 1.35 -24.28
CA ARG A 63 -24.57 1.73 -24.35
C ARG A 63 -25.39 0.52 -24.74
#